data_AF-A0A1Y2SMA2-F1
#
_entry.id   AF-A0A1Y2SMA2-F1
#
_cell.length_a   1.000
_cell.length_b   1.000
_cell.length_c   1.000
_cell.angle_alpha   90.00
_cell.angle_beta   90.00
_cell.angle_gamma   90.00
#
_symmetry.space_group_name_H-M   'P 1'
#
loop_
_entity.id
_entity.type
_entity.pdbx_description
1 polymer ?
#
loop_
_entity_poly.entity_id
_entity_poly.type
_entity_poly.pdbx_seq_one_letter_code
_entity_poly.pdbx_strand_id
1 'polypeptide(L)' 'MKDPDGAAQMALFNRIALNVIKQHTQIKDSHKSKRQRASWSGEFRRELIFG' A
#
# COMPACT_ATOMS: atom_id res chain seq x y z
N MET A 1 -19.19 15.42 13.36
CA MET A 1 -19.61 15.15 11.97
C MET A 1 -18.72 14.04 11.45
N LYS A 2 -19.26 12.84 11.15
CA LYS A 2 -18.50 11.85 10.37
C LYS A 2 -18.48 12.38 8.96
N ASP A 3 -17.31 12.76 8.46
CA ASP A 3 -17.14 13.30 7.12
C ASP A 3 -17.19 12.15 6.11
N PRO A 4 -18.32 11.95 5.40
CA PRO A 4 -18.46 10.85 4.45
C PRO A 4 -17.44 10.96 3.31
N ASP A 5 -17.00 12.18 2.98
CA ASP A 5 -16.02 12.43 1.94
C ASP A 5 -14.63 11.97 2.39
N GLY A 6 -14.29 12.20 3.66
CA GLY A 6 -13.05 11.68 4.26
C GLY A 6 -12.97 10.14 4.24
N ALA A 7 -14.07 9.45 4.53
CA ALA A 7 -14.11 7.99 4.48
C ALA A 7 -13.92 7.46 3.05
N ALA A 8 -14.56 8.09 2.06
CA ALA A 8 -14.44 7.73 0.64
C ALA A 8 -13.01 7.94 0.13
N GLN A 9 -12.38 9.07 0.49
CA GLN A 9 -10.98 9.35 0.16
C GLN A 9 -10.03 8.32 0.76
N MET A 10 -10.21 7.95 2.03
CA MET A 10 -9.40 6.92 2.68
C MET A 10 -9.57 5.55 2.04
N ALA A 11 -10.78 5.20 1.60
CA ALA A 11 -11.02 3.97 0.85
C ALA A 11 -10.28 3.96 -0.49
N LEU A 12 -10.25 5.09 -1.20
CA LEU A 12 -9.50 5.26 -2.44
C LEU A 12 -8.00 5.07 -2.22
N PHE A 13 -7.41 5.74 -1.22
CA PHE A 13 -5.98 5.58 -0.90
C PHE A 13 -5.63 4.14 -0.55
N ASN A 14 -6.47 3.48 0.25
CA ASN A 14 -6.29 2.07 0.60
C ASN A 14 -6.31 1.15 -0.62
N ARG A 15 -7.19 1.44 -1.59
CA ARG A 15 -7.28 0.68 -2.84
C ARG A 15 -6.04 0.87 -3.71
N ILE A 16 -5.56 2.09 -3.86
CA ILE A 16 -4.33 2.40 -4.61
C ILE A 16 -3.14 1.67 -3.97
N ALA A 17 -2.94 1.80 -2.67
CA ALA A 17 -1.85 1.13 -1.95
C ALA A 17 -1.91 -0.40 -2.10
N LEU A 18 -3.11 -0.99 -2.05
CA LEU A 18 -3.28 -2.43 -2.24
C LEU A 18 -2.93 -2.87 -3.67
N ASN A 19 -3.27 -2.08 -4.68
CA ASN A 19 -2.94 -2.40 -6.08
C ASN A 19 -1.43 -2.37 -6.32
N VAL A 20 -0.72 -1.38 -5.77
CA VAL A 20 0.75 -1.30 -5.85
C VAL A 20 1.38 -2.54 -5.19
N ILE A 21 0.91 -2.94 -4.01
CA ILE A 21 1.39 -4.16 -3.31
C ILE A 21 1.15 -5.43 -4.12
N LYS A 22 0.03 -5.52 -4.84
CA LYS A 22 -0.31 -6.67 -5.70
C LYS A 22 0.56 -6.74 -6.96
N GLN A 23 0.91 -5.59 -7.53
CA GLN A 23 1.76 -5.51 -8.72
C GLN A 23 3.21 -5.91 -8.41
N HIS A 24 3.64 -5.76 -7.17
CA HIS A 24 4.96 -6.18 -6.74
C HIS A 24 5.07 -7.71 -6.61
N THR A 25 5.52 -8.36 -7.68
CA THR A 25 5.65 -9.84 -7.78
C THR A 25 7.05 -10.37 -7.45
N GLN A 26 8.05 -9.50 -7.27
CA GLN A 26 9.45 -9.90 -7.05
C GLN A 26 9.67 -10.69 -5.76
N ILE A 27 8.89 -10.39 -4.72
CA ILE A 27 8.94 -11.08 -3.42
C ILE A 27 7.67 -11.91 -3.23
N LYS A 28 7.81 -13.19 -2.87
CA LYS A 28 6.71 -14.15 -2.59
C LYS A 28 6.05 -13.96 -1.21
N ASP A 29 6.12 -12.76 -0.66
CA ASP A 29 5.50 -12.42 0.63
C ASP A 29 4.00 -12.17 0.50
N SER A 30 3.29 -12.41 1.60
CA SER A 30 1.88 -12.02 1.70
C SER A 30 1.69 -10.51 1.55
N HIS A 31 0.52 -10.08 1.05
CA HIS A 31 0.20 -8.65 0.95
C HIS A 31 0.27 -7.92 2.29
N LYS A 32 -0.06 -8.61 3.39
CA LYS A 32 0.04 -8.06 4.76
C LYS A 32 1.49 -7.79 5.14
N SER A 33 2.39 -8.75 4.88
CA SER A 33 3.83 -8.58 5.14
C SER A 33 4.41 -7.41 4.34
N LYS A 34 4.09 -7.35 3.04
CA LYS A 34 4.51 -6.23 2.16
C LYS A 34 4.01 -4.88 2.68
N ARG A 35 2.73 -4.78 3.06
CA ARG A 35 2.18 -3.54 3.64
C ARG A 35 2.94 -3.12 4.91
N GLN A 36 3.18 -4.06 5.81
CA GLN A 36 3.89 -3.78 7.06
C GLN A 36 5.34 -3.38 6.81
N ARG A 37 6.04 -4.07 5.91
CA ARG A 37 7.43 -3.75 5.53
C ARG A 37 7.51 -2.37 4.88
N ALA A 38 6.55 -2.01 4.04
CA ALA A 38 6.47 -0.68 3.46
C ALA A 38 6.32 0.41 4.54
N SER A 39 5.61 0.17 5.64
CA SER A 39 5.51 1.18 6.71
C SER A 39 6.86 1.53 7.35
N TRP A 40 7.80 0.58 7.42
CA TRP A 40 9.04 0.74 8.21
C TRP A 40 10.32 0.80 7.37
N SER A 41 10.33 0.24 6.15
CA SER A 41 11.50 0.25 5.26
C SER A 41 11.30 1.28 4.14
N GLY A 42 12.13 2.33 4.13
CA GLY A 42 12.14 3.34 3.07
C GLY A 42 12.68 2.80 1.74
N GLU A 43 13.65 1.89 1.79
CA GLU A 43 14.18 1.21 0.61
C GLU A 43 13.12 0.34 -0.06
N PHE A 44 12.47 -0.53 0.71
CA PHE A 44 11.38 -1.36 0.19
C PHE A 44 10.20 -0.53 -0.33
N ARG A 45 9.88 0.61 0.30
CA ARG A 45 8.88 1.54 -0.26
C ARG A 45 9.28 2.10 -1.62
N ARG A 46 10.55 2.43 -1.81
CA ARG A 46 11.04 2.97 -3.09
C ARG A 46 10.97 1.91 -4.18
N GLU A 47 11.46 0.71 -3.91
CA GLU A 47 11.32 -0.46 -4.80
C GLU A 47 9.84 -0.72 -5.14
N LEU A 48 8.98 -0.71 -4.12
CA LEU A 48 7.55 -0.97 -4.28
C LEU A 48 6.83 0.05 -5.19
N ILE A 49 7.24 1.32 -5.16
CA ILE A 49 6.58 2.41 -5.92
C ILE A 49 7.22 2.62 -7.29
N PHE A 50 8.55 2.46 -7.42
CA PHE A 50 9.30 2.84 -8.61
C PHE A 50 9.89 1.68 -9.40
N GLY A 51 9.88 0.45 -8.85
CA GLY A 51 10.54 -0.72 -9.45
C GLY A 51 12.02 -0.73 -9.13
#